data_AF-A0A0W0YL99-F1
#
_entry.id   AF-A0A0W0YL99-F1
#
_cell.length_a   1.000
_cell.length_b   1.000
_cell.length_c   1.000
_cell.angle_alpha   90.00
_cell.angle_beta   90.00
_cell.angle_gamma   90.00
#
_symmetry.space_group_name_H-M   'P 1'
#
loop_
_entity.id
_entity.type
_entity.pdbx_description
1 polymer ?
#
loop_
_entity_poly.entity_id
_entity_poly.type
_entity_poly.pdbx_seq_one_letter_code
_entity_poly.pdbx_strand_id
1 'polypeptide(L)'
;MPKFSTFEERMKHPQGKLIPSSIWNDNELFGENLDDTVLSLMKVSDEKLLSLLERSTTKLNDPWLKKQAWLAIALSHPDTDLTTLQHIAQMLEMDDYGLFSLVIILGNTSHFDELAKQYPASVIAAHIVQNVFYVYIKAAENGHLELLKKMETKIPEQITEMVRVANFAPYARAAKNGHIAVLNHLEQTRPDLVPAMVKASFKNAALHHPVVLEHMKELAAPLQTPNHFFPREVEKPDEEVYLAPQLTVNNAS
;
A
#
# COMPACT_ATOMS: atom_id res chain seq x y z
N MET A 1 7.86 20.74 7.14
CA MET A 1 7.10 19.71 6.41
C MET A 1 7.51 19.75 4.95
N PRO A 2 8.42 18.88 4.50
CA PRO A 2 8.72 18.68 3.10
C PRO A 2 7.51 17.99 2.48
N LYS A 3 6.62 18.77 1.86
CA LYS A 3 5.65 18.23 0.91
C LYS A 3 6.34 18.20 -0.44
N PHE A 4 6.55 17.00 -0.97
CA PHE A 4 7.01 16.88 -2.35
C PHE A 4 5.81 17.20 -3.24
N SER A 5 5.94 18.22 -4.07
CA SER A 5 4.84 18.66 -4.95
C SER A 5 4.65 17.71 -6.12
N THR A 6 5.67 16.91 -6.44
CA THR A 6 5.64 15.94 -7.53
C THR A 6 6.39 14.65 -7.19
N PHE A 7 6.05 13.57 -7.90
CA PHE A 7 6.79 12.31 -7.85
C PHE A 7 8.28 12.50 -8.18
N GLU A 8 8.61 13.27 -9.22
CA GLU A 8 9.99 13.53 -9.62
C GLU A 8 10.80 14.23 -8.54
N GLU A 9 10.20 15.21 -7.85
CA GLU A 9 10.83 15.90 -6.74
C GLU A 9 11.17 14.93 -5.60
N ARG A 10 10.21 14.07 -5.22
CA ARG A 10 10.41 13.04 -4.19
C ARG A 10 11.54 12.08 -4.55
N MET A 11 11.60 11.64 -5.81
CA MET A 11 12.63 10.70 -6.27
C MET A 11 14.03 11.30 -6.30
N LYS A 12 14.16 12.64 -6.31
CA LYS A 12 15.45 13.34 -6.15
C LYS A 12 15.86 13.51 -4.68
N HIS A 13 14.92 13.41 -3.74
CA HIS A 13 15.21 13.59 -2.31
C HIS A 13 15.85 12.32 -1.69
N PRO A 14 16.98 12.42 -0.97
CA PRO A 14 17.73 11.25 -0.49
C PRO A 14 16.90 10.26 0.36
N GLN A 15 16.07 10.77 1.27
CA GLN A 15 15.18 9.94 2.10
C GLN A 15 13.83 9.66 1.42
N GLY A 16 13.35 10.57 0.57
CA GLY A 16 11.99 10.48 0.01
C GLY A 16 11.88 9.33 -0.98
N LYS A 17 12.95 9.10 -1.76
CA LYS A 17 13.05 8.00 -2.73
C LYS A 17 13.12 6.60 -2.10
N LEU A 18 13.44 6.50 -0.79
CA LEU A 18 13.52 5.22 -0.08
C LEU A 18 12.13 4.63 0.20
N ILE A 19 11.10 5.48 0.21
CA ILE A 19 9.73 5.07 0.52
C ILE A 19 9.07 4.59 -0.79
N PRO A 20 8.63 3.32 -0.89
CA PRO A 20 7.91 2.83 -2.07
C PRO A 20 6.66 3.67 -2.36
N SER A 21 6.32 3.84 -3.64
CA SER A 21 5.15 4.65 -4.04
C SER A 21 3.84 4.15 -3.44
N SER A 22 3.67 2.84 -3.29
CA SER A 22 2.49 2.23 -2.64
C SER A 22 2.36 2.66 -1.18
N ILE A 23 3.47 2.71 -0.44
CA ILE A 23 3.52 3.15 0.96
C ILE A 23 3.40 4.68 1.08
N TRP A 24 4.00 5.41 0.14
CA TRP A 24 3.97 6.88 0.11
C TRP A 24 2.55 7.44 -0.12
N ASN A 25 1.82 6.84 -1.06
CA ASN A 25 0.47 7.26 -1.43
C ASN A 25 -0.62 6.73 -0.48
N ASP A 26 -0.22 5.95 0.53
CA ASP A 26 -1.15 5.36 1.50
C ASP A 26 -1.49 6.38 2.59
N ASN A 27 -2.75 6.81 2.61
CA ASN A 27 -3.25 7.81 3.56
C ASN A 27 -3.14 7.36 5.03
N GLU A 28 -3.05 6.07 5.31
CA GLU A 28 -2.88 5.55 6.66
C GLU A 28 -1.40 5.48 7.09
N LEU A 29 -0.46 5.73 6.19
CA LEU A 29 0.99 5.65 6.43
C LEU A 29 1.69 6.99 6.20
N PHE A 30 1.90 7.40 4.95
CA PHE A 30 2.60 8.65 4.62
C PHE A 30 1.67 9.70 4.03
N GLY A 31 0.62 9.32 3.30
CA GLY A 31 -0.35 10.27 2.74
C GLY A 31 0.28 11.43 1.98
N GLU A 32 1.30 11.12 1.17
CA GLU A 32 2.10 12.10 0.42
C GLU A 32 2.80 13.17 1.29
N ASN A 33 3.11 12.83 2.54
CA ASN A 33 3.77 13.71 3.50
C ASN A 33 4.87 12.96 4.27
N LEU A 34 5.92 13.70 4.66
CA LEU A 34 6.98 13.20 5.53
C LEU A 34 7.20 14.20 6.67
N ASP A 35 6.95 13.80 7.91
CA ASP A 35 7.13 14.70 9.05
C ASP A 35 8.61 15.09 9.24
N ASP A 36 8.89 16.32 9.69
CA ASP A 36 10.27 16.79 9.88
C ASP A 36 11.02 16.01 10.98
N THR A 37 10.29 15.55 12.00
CA THR A 37 10.83 14.70 13.08
C THR A 37 11.18 13.33 12.53
N VAL A 38 10.28 12.73 11.73
CA VAL A 38 10.52 11.46 11.06
C VAL A 38 11.69 11.56 10.08
N LEU A 39 11.76 12.65 9.30
CA LEU A 39 12.87 12.89 8.38
C LEU A 39 14.21 13.01 9.12
N SER A 40 14.22 13.59 10.31
CA SER A 40 15.43 13.69 11.14
C SER A 40 15.88 12.31 11.62
N LEU A 41 14.94 11.42 11.95
CA LEU A 41 15.21 10.03 12.30
C LEU A 41 15.74 9.20 11.13
N MET A 42 15.36 9.52 9.89
CA MET A 42 15.92 8.84 8.71
C MET A 42 17.34 9.29 8.33
N LYS A 43 17.81 10.42 8.86
CA LYS A 43 19.10 11.04 8.50
C LYS A 43 20.20 10.77 9.51
N VAL A 44 19.82 10.45 10.73
CA VAL A 44 20.77 10.22 11.82
C VAL A 44 21.53 8.92 11.55
N SER A 45 22.74 8.78 12.11
CA SER A 45 23.47 7.52 12.07
C SER A 45 22.84 6.48 13.01
N ASP A 46 23.02 5.20 12.70
CA ASP A 46 22.53 4.07 13.52
C ASP A 46 22.88 4.22 15.00
N GLU A 47 24.13 4.61 15.29
CA GLU A 47 24.64 4.85 16.66
C GLU A 47 23.82 5.86 17.47
N LYS A 48 23.19 6.84 16.80
CA LYS A 48 22.47 7.95 17.43
C LYS A 48 20.95 7.80 17.31
N LEU A 49 20.48 6.83 16.54
CA LEU A 49 19.06 6.63 16.20
C LEU A 49 18.18 6.52 17.44
N LEU A 50 18.48 5.57 18.33
CA LEU A 50 17.66 5.34 19.54
C LEU A 50 17.65 6.56 20.47
N SER A 51 18.80 7.20 20.66
CA SER A 51 18.88 8.41 21.49
C SER A 51 18.09 9.60 20.92
N LEU A 52 18.03 9.73 19.59
CA LEU A 52 17.23 10.76 18.92
C LEU A 52 15.74 10.42 19.00
N LEU A 53 15.39 9.15 18.83
CA LEU A 53 14.02 8.65 18.94
C LEU A 53 13.45 8.92 20.34
N GLU A 54 14.20 8.56 21.39
CA GLU A 54 13.81 8.78 22.79
C GLU A 54 13.43 10.24 23.06
N ARG A 55 14.26 11.18 22.57
CA ARG A 55 14.04 12.62 22.69
C ARG A 55 12.90 13.16 21.83
N SER A 56 12.44 12.37 20.85
CA SER A 56 11.43 12.76 19.87
C SER A 56 10.06 12.13 20.13
N THR A 57 9.96 11.17 21.07
CA THR A 57 8.72 10.44 21.40
C THR A 57 7.53 11.36 21.61
N THR A 58 7.68 12.46 22.36
CA THR A 58 6.60 13.43 22.61
C THR A 58 6.04 14.11 21.36
N LYS A 59 6.85 14.25 20.30
CA LYS A 59 6.43 14.78 19.00
C LYS A 59 5.77 13.72 18.12
N LEU A 60 5.96 12.44 18.45
CA LEU A 60 5.47 11.27 17.73
C LEU A 60 4.30 10.60 18.47
N ASN A 61 3.57 11.32 19.33
CA ASN A 61 2.47 10.73 20.11
C ASN A 61 1.23 10.39 19.27
N ASP A 62 1.12 10.92 18.06
CA ASP A 62 0.04 10.62 17.13
C ASP A 62 0.21 9.21 16.49
N PRO A 63 -0.83 8.34 16.48
CA PRO A 63 -0.72 7.00 15.93
C PRO A 63 -0.26 6.92 14.47
N TRP A 64 -0.61 7.91 13.64
CA TRP A 64 -0.15 7.96 12.26
C TRP A 64 1.34 8.32 12.18
N LEU A 65 1.80 9.29 12.98
CA LEU A 65 3.24 9.60 13.11
C LEU A 65 4.06 8.43 13.65
N LYS A 66 3.54 7.62 14.58
CA LYS A 66 4.20 6.41 15.08
C LYS A 66 4.47 5.41 13.96
N LYS A 67 3.44 5.11 13.15
CA LYS A 67 3.57 4.22 11.99
C LYS A 67 4.54 4.77 10.96
N GLN A 68 4.44 6.05 10.67
CA GLN A 68 5.32 6.74 9.74
C GLN A 68 6.79 6.68 10.21
N ALA A 69 7.04 6.96 11.48
CA ALA A 69 8.38 6.90 12.09
C ALA A 69 8.98 5.50 11.99
N TRP A 70 8.23 4.47 12.41
CA TRP A 70 8.70 3.10 12.41
C TRP A 70 9.06 2.63 10.99
N LEU A 71 8.18 2.85 10.01
CA LEU A 71 8.44 2.47 8.60
C LEU A 71 9.60 3.26 8.01
N ALA A 72 9.64 4.58 8.25
CA ALA A 72 10.70 5.44 7.74
C ALA A 72 12.07 5.02 8.27
N ILE A 73 12.17 4.67 9.55
CA ILE A 73 13.39 4.13 10.16
C ILE A 73 13.77 2.81 9.49
N ALA A 74 12.84 1.85 9.42
CA ALA A 74 13.11 0.55 8.81
C ALA A 74 13.58 0.64 7.34
N LEU A 75 13.06 1.62 6.58
CA LEU A 75 13.43 1.86 5.18
C LEU A 75 14.74 2.63 5.01
N SER A 76 15.16 3.44 6.00
CA SER A 76 16.40 4.23 5.93
C SER A 76 17.59 3.56 6.63
N HIS A 77 17.33 2.57 7.49
CA HIS A 77 18.31 1.78 8.21
C HIS A 77 18.10 0.29 7.89
N PRO A 78 18.35 -0.16 6.64
CA PRO A 78 17.94 -1.48 6.16
C PRO A 78 18.64 -2.66 6.87
N ASP A 79 19.78 -2.41 7.52
CA ASP A 79 20.52 -3.41 8.29
C ASP A 79 19.99 -3.59 9.72
N THR A 80 18.93 -2.85 10.11
CA THR A 80 18.30 -2.95 11.43
C THR A 80 17.60 -4.30 11.58
N ASP A 81 18.04 -5.09 12.56
CA ASP A 81 17.44 -6.39 12.87
C ASP A 81 16.04 -6.28 13.49
N LEU A 82 15.31 -7.40 13.51
CA LEU A 82 13.96 -7.45 14.10
C LEU A 82 13.97 -7.04 15.57
N THR A 83 14.99 -7.39 16.35
CA THR A 83 15.05 -7.08 17.79
C THR A 83 15.07 -5.57 18.03
N THR A 84 15.86 -4.85 17.23
CA THR A 84 15.96 -3.39 17.29
C THR A 84 14.66 -2.74 16.79
N LEU A 85 14.04 -3.26 15.73
CA LEU A 85 12.73 -2.80 15.26
C LEU A 85 11.61 -3.03 16.29
N GLN A 86 11.67 -4.13 17.04
CA GLN A 86 10.77 -4.39 18.17
C GLN A 86 10.99 -3.37 19.30
N HIS A 87 12.25 -3.05 19.62
CA HIS A 87 12.56 -2.03 20.61
C HIS A 87 12.07 -0.64 20.19
N ILE A 88 12.22 -0.27 18.92
CA ILE A 88 11.69 0.98 18.36
C ILE A 88 10.15 1.00 18.47
N ALA A 89 9.46 -0.10 18.16
CA ALA A 89 8.01 -0.20 18.34
C ALA A 89 7.59 -0.02 19.81
N GLN A 90 8.35 -0.57 20.77
CA GLN A 90 8.12 -0.36 22.20
C GLN A 90 8.29 1.11 22.61
N MET A 91 9.35 1.78 22.13
CA MET A 91 9.57 3.21 22.38
C MET A 91 8.46 4.09 21.79
N LEU A 92 7.84 3.65 20.69
CA LEU A 92 6.68 4.27 20.07
C LEU A 92 5.36 3.82 20.70
N GLU A 93 5.38 2.95 21.71
CA GLU A 93 4.21 2.39 22.39
C GLU A 93 3.21 1.76 21.40
N MET A 94 3.74 1.03 20.41
CA MET A 94 2.93 0.26 19.47
C MET A 94 2.45 -1.03 20.13
N ASP A 95 1.22 -1.44 19.82
CA ASP A 95 0.71 -2.75 20.20
C ASP A 95 1.25 -3.85 19.27
N ASP A 96 1.08 -5.10 19.70
CA ASP A 96 1.56 -6.28 18.96
C ASP A 96 1.00 -6.34 17.54
N TYR A 97 -0.28 -6.00 17.36
CA TYR A 97 -0.90 -5.97 16.04
C TYR A 97 -0.32 -4.84 15.17
N GLY A 98 -0.08 -3.66 15.73
CA GLY A 98 0.56 -2.54 15.07
C GLY A 98 1.93 -2.94 14.50
N LEU A 99 2.79 -3.51 15.35
CA LEU A 99 4.09 -4.04 14.91
C LEU A 99 3.93 -5.12 13.82
N PHE A 100 3.07 -6.11 14.05
CA PHE A 100 2.83 -7.20 13.10
C PHE A 100 2.42 -6.65 11.72
N SER A 101 1.49 -5.68 11.71
CA SER A 101 1.02 -5.07 10.47
C SER A 101 2.12 -4.31 9.72
N LEU A 102 3.00 -3.60 10.43
CA LEU A 102 4.10 -2.86 9.82
C LEU A 102 5.20 -3.77 9.28
N VAL A 103 5.48 -4.90 9.93
CA VAL A 103 6.40 -5.92 9.40
C VAL A 103 5.88 -6.48 8.08
N ILE A 104 4.57 -6.71 7.97
CA ILE A 104 3.94 -7.14 6.71
C ILE A 104 4.05 -6.05 5.64
N ILE A 105 3.74 -4.80 5.99
CA ILE A 105 3.82 -3.66 5.05
C ILE A 105 5.26 -3.43 4.56
N LEU A 106 6.26 -3.62 5.43
CA LEU A 106 7.67 -3.53 5.09
C LEU A 106 8.09 -4.61 4.07
N GLY A 107 7.45 -5.77 4.08
CA GLY A 107 7.69 -6.83 3.10
C GLY A 107 8.87 -7.75 3.42
N ASN A 108 9.53 -7.57 4.57
CA ASN A 108 10.67 -8.39 4.95
C ASN A 108 10.19 -9.75 5.48
N THR A 109 10.31 -10.79 4.65
CA THR A 109 9.88 -12.16 4.97
C THR A 109 10.67 -12.80 6.11
N SER A 110 11.95 -12.46 6.29
CA SER A 110 12.76 -12.94 7.41
C SER A 110 12.26 -12.37 8.73
N HIS A 111 11.97 -11.06 8.78
CA HIS A 111 11.37 -10.43 9.96
C HIS A 111 9.99 -11.03 10.28
N PHE A 112 9.17 -11.30 9.28
CA PHE A 112 7.90 -12.00 9.49
C PHE A 112 8.12 -13.41 10.09
N ASP A 113 9.04 -14.20 9.54
CA ASP A 113 9.30 -15.56 10.01
C ASP A 113 9.86 -15.59 11.44
N GLU A 114 10.74 -14.66 11.77
CA GLU A 114 11.28 -14.49 13.12
C GLU A 114 10.19 -14.05 14.11
N LEU A 115 9.38 -13.05 13.73
CA LEU A 115 8.26 -12.60 14.56
C LEU A 115 7.25 -13.74 14.77
N ALA A 116 6.92 -14.49 13.72
CA ALA A 116 5.96 -15.59 13.78
C ALA A 116 6.40 -16.74 14.71
N LYS A 117 7.70 -16.92 14.93
CA LYS A 117 8.22 -17.91 15.90
C LYS A 117 7.99 -17.50 17.35
N GLN A 118 7.77 -16.20 17.62
CA GLN A 118 7.59 -15.67 18.97
C GLN A 118 6.17 -15.90 19.51
N TYR A 119 5.21 -16.23 18.63
CA TYR A 119 3.80 -16.35 19.00
C TYR A 119 3.23 -17.74 18.66
N PRO A 120 2.21 -18.21 19.42
CA PRO A 120 1.42 -19.36 19.02
C PRO A 120 0.78 -19.16 17.65
N ALA A 121 0.62 -20.25 16.89
CA ALA A 121 -0.01 -20.20 15.56
C ALA A 121 -1.42 -19.57 15.57
N SER A 122 -2.18 -19.75 16.66
CA SER A 122 -3.50 -19.14 16.83
C SER A 122 -3.46 -17.62 16.94
N VAL A 123 -2.41 -17.04 17.54
CA VAL A 123 -2.23 -15.59 17.62
C VAL A 123 -1.86 -15.03 16.25
N ILE A 124 -0.98 -15.73 15.52
CA ILE A 124 -0.65 -15.35 14.13
C ILE A 124 -1.89 -15.39 13.24
N ALA A 125 -2.69 -16.45 13.34
CA ALA A 125 -3.97 -16.54 12.63
C ALA A 125 -4.91 -15.39 13.02
N ALA A 126 -5.03 -15.07 14.31
CA ALA A 126 -5.84 -13.95 14.80
C ALA A 126 -5.38 -12.61 14.21
N HIS A 127 -4.08 -12.33 14.17
CA HIS A 127 -3.55 -11.12 13.55
C HIS A 127 -3.81 -11.06 12.03
N ILE A 128 -3.78 -12.19 11.32
CA ILE A 128 -4.07 -12.20 9.87
C ILE A 128 -5.54 -11.85 9.60
N VAL A 129 -6.48 -12.36 10.41
CA VAL A 129 -7.92 -12.09 10.22
C VAL A 129 -8.34 -10.72 10.76
N GLN A 130 -7.56 -10.13 11.67
CA GLN A 130 -7.87 -8.88 12.33
C GLN A 130 -8.05 -7.72 11.35
N ASN A 131 -8.96 -6.81 11.71
CA ASN A 131 -9.36 -5.68 10.89
C ASN A 131 -9.75 -6.08 9.45
N VAL A 132 -10.50 -7.18 9.33
CA VAL A 132 -11.03 -7.68 8.05
C VAL A 132 -9.88 -7.92 7.05
N PHE A 133 -8.92 -8.76 7.44
CA PHE A 133 -7.77 -9.14 6.61
C PHE A 133 -6.91 -7.96 6.14
N TYR A 134 -6.80 -6.91 6.96
CA TYR A 134 -6.07 -5.69 6.62
C TYR A 134 -4.63 -5.98 6.14
N VAL A 135 -3.91 -6.83 6.85
CA VAL A 135 -2.52 -7.19 6.52
C VAL A 135 -2.40 -7.94 5.19
N TYR A 136 -3.40 -8.75 4.82
CA TYR A 136 -3.44 -9.43 3.52
C TYR A 136 -3.67 -8.43 2.38
N ILE A 137 -4.60 -7.50 2.57
CA ILE A 137 -4.82 -6.39 1.63
C ILE A 137 -3.54 -5.57 1.45
N LYS A 138 -2.84 -5.24 2.55
CA LYS A 138 -1.61 -4.45 2.52
C LYS A 138 -0.44 -5.19 1.88
N ALA A 139 -0.29 -6.49 2.11
CA ALA A 139 0.73 -7.28 1.41
C ALA A 139 0.51 -7.28 -0.10
N ALA A 140 -0.75 -7.44 -0.56
CA ALA A 140 -1.08 -7.38 -1.98
C ALA A 140 -0.89 -5.97 -2.57
N GLU A 141 -1.34 -4.94 -1.85
CA GLU A 141 -1.18 -3.53 -2.22
C GLU A 141 0.29 -3.14 -2.42
N ASN A 142 1.21 -3.74 -1.67
CA ASN A 142 2.66 -3.47 -1.75
C ASN A 142 3.45 -4.50 -2.56
N GLY A 143 2.79 -5.49 -3.17
CA GLY A 143 3.43 -6.46 -4.06
C GLY A 143 4.17 -7.59 -3.34
N HIS A 144 3.92 -7.80 -2.05
CA HIS A 144 4.64 -8.77 -1.21
C HIS A 144 4.10 -10.19 -1.37
N LEU A 145 4.28 -10.75 -2.57
CA LEU A 145 3.77 -12.08 -2.96
C LEU A 145 4.12 -13.20 -1.96
N GLU A 146 5.37 -13.26 -1.52
CA GLU A 146 5.82 -14.33 -0.61
C GLU A 146 5.17 -14.23 0.77
N LEU A 147 4.82 -13.02 1.24
CA LEU A 147 4.05 -12.85 2.47
C LEU A 147 2.59 -13.28 2.30
N LEU A 148 1.97 -13.04 1.13
CA LEU A 148 0.63 -13.57 0.83
C LEU A 148 0.60 -15.09 0.94
N LYS A 149 1.53 -15.77 0.25
CA LYS A 149 1.65 -17.24 0.30
C LYS A 149 1.87 -17.77 1.71
N LYS A 150 2.68 -17.08 2.51
CA LYS A 150 2.91 -17.43 3.92
C LYS A 150 1.63 -17.30 4.74
N MET A 151 0.87 -16.22 4.60
CA MET A 151 -0.42 -16.04 5.29
C MET A 151 -1.45 -17.09 4.86
N GLU A 152 -1.53 -17.41 3.56
CA GLU A 152 -2.39 -18.48 3.02
C GLU A 152 -2.03 -19.85 3.58
N THR A 153 -0.75 -20.12 3.84
CA THR A 153 -0.30 -21.35 4.50
C THR A 153 -0.69 -21.38 5.99
N LYS A 154 -0.83 -20.23 6.65
CA LYS A 154 -1.20 -20.15 8.07
C LYS A 154 -2.70 -20.30 8.32
N ILE A 155 -3.54 -19.85 7.39
CA ILE A 155 -5.01 -19.94 7.47
C ILE A 155 -5.62 -20.44 6.14
N PRO A 156 -5.27 -21.66 5.69
CA PRO A 156 -5.66 -22.17 4.37
C PRO A 156 -7.19 -22.25 4.18
N GLU A 157 -7.94 -22.42 5.26
CA GLU A 157 -9.40 -22.47 5.24
C GLU A 157 -10.06 -21.12 4.94
N GLN A 158 -9.31 -20.00 5.04
CA GLN A 158 -9.83 -18.64 4.84
C GLN A 158 -9.33 -17.96 3.56
N ILE A 159 -8.68 -18.71 2.66
CA ILE A 159 -8.15 -18.16 1.38
C ILE A 159 -9.27 -17.51 0.57
N THR A 160 -10.47 -18.10 0.54
CA THR A 160 -11.64 -17.52 -0.15
C THR A 160 -11.98 -16.14 0.37
N GLU A 161 -12.06 -16.02 1.69
CA GLU A 161 -12.47 -14.83 2.41
C GLU A 161 -11.41 -13.74 2.24
N MET A 162 -10.13 -14.10 2.36
CA MET A 162 -9.00 -13.21 2.08
C MET A 162 -9.05 -12.65 0.66
N VAL A 163 -9.28 -13.48 -0.36
CA VAL A 163 -9.34 -13.02 -1.75
C VAL A 163 -10.55 -12.11 -2.01
N ARG A 164 -11.72 -12.43 -1.42
CA ARG A 164 -12.98 -11.68 -1.64
C ARG A 164 -13.10 -10.40 -0.82
N VAL A 165 -12.26 -10.23 0.20
CA VAL A 165 -12.40 -9.17 1.19
C VAL A 165 -12.56 -7.78 0.56
N ALA A 166 -13.47 -6.99 1.15
CA ALA A 166 -13.73 -5.61 0.73
C ALA A 166 -13.90 -5.45 -0.80
N ASN A 167 -14.68 -6.36 -1.41
CA ASN A 167 -14.93 -6.42 -2.85
C ASN A 167 -13.63 -6.62 -3.66
N PHE A 168 -12.89 -7.68 -3.33
CA PHE A 168 -11.63 -8.05 -3.99
C PHE A 168 -10.54 -6.97 -3.85
N ALA A 169 -10.48 -6.30 -2.70
CA ALA A 169 -9.50 -5.26 -2.42
C ALA A 169 -8.04 -5.69 -2.62
N PRO A 170 -7.59 -6.92 -2.26
CA PRO A 170 -6.21 -7.34 -2.49
C PRO A 170 -5.85 -7.27 -3.98
N TYR A 171 -6.71 -7.82 -4.84
CA TYR A 171 -6.52 -7.82 -6.30
C TYR A 171 -6.63 -6.39 -6.86
N ALA A 172 -7.64 -5.62 -6.44
CA ALA A 172 -7.85 -4.26 -6.91
C ALA A 172 -6.70 -3.30 -6.57
N ARG A 173 -6.11 -3.43 -5.38
CA ARG A 173 -4.98 -2.60 -4.94
C ARG A 173 -3.66 -3.06 -5.57
N ALA A 174 -3.42 -4.36 -5.69
CA ALA A 174 -2.30 -4.89 -6.46
C ALA A 174 -2.33 -4.39 -7.91
N ALA A 175 -3.51 -4.38 -8.53
CA ALA A 175 -3.72 -3.86 -9.88
C ALA A 175 -3.46 -2.36 -9.98
N LYS A 176 -3.98 -1.58 -9.02
CA LYS A 176 -3.75 -0.13 -8.91
C LYS A 176 -2.26 0.21 -8.83
N ASN A 177 -1.43 -0.65 -8.24
CA ASN A 177 0.01 -0.45 -8.05
C ASN A 177 0.90 -1.27 -9.02
N GLY A 178 0.33 -1.96 -10.00
CA GLY A 178 1.10 -2.61 -11.06
C GLY A 178 1.70 -3.97 -10.69
N HIS A 179 1.25 -4.61 -9.60
CA HIS A 179 1.86 -5.83 -9.06
C HIS A 179 1.37 -7.11 -9.78
N ILE A 180 1.78 -7.30 -11.04
CA ILE A 180 1.39 -8.45 -11.89
C ILE A 180 1.63 -9.80 -11.21
N ALA A 181 2.76 -9.97 -10.50
CA ALA A 181 3.06 -11.24 -9.82
C ALA A 181 2.02 -11.60 -8.74
N VAL A 182 1.46 -10.60 -8.05
CA VAL A 182 0.37 -10.79 -7.09
C VAL A 182 -0.94 -11.11 -7.82
N LEU A 183 -1.24 -10.41 -8.92
CA LEU A 183 -2.45 -10.70 -9.71
C LEU A 183 -2.47 -12.15 -10.21
N ASN A 184 -1.37 -12.57 -10.85
CA ASN A 184 -1.19 -13.94 -11.34
C ASN A 184 -1.36 -14.97 -10.22
N HIS A 185 -0.81 -14.69 -9.03
CA HIS A 185 -0.95 -15.59 -7.89
C HIS A 185 -2.41 -15.70 -7.43
N LEU A 186 -3.12 -14.57 -7.29
CA LEU A 186 -4.53 -14.58 -6.87
C LEU A 186 -5.43 -15.26 -7.91
N GLU A 187 -5.15 -15.08 -9.21
CA GLU A 187 -5.84 -15.75 -10.31
C GLU A 187 -5.64 -17.26 -10.29
N GLN A 188 -4.41 -17.73 -10.05
CA GLN A 188 -4.10 -19.15 -9.92
C GLN A 188 -4.69 -19.76 -8.65
N THR A 189 -4.71 -18.98 -7.57
CA THR A 189 -5.22 -19.41 -6.27
C THR A 189 -6.73 -19.58 -6.32
N ARG A 190 -7.44 -18.69 -7.04
CA ARG A 190 -8.90 -18.69 -7.20
C ARG A 190 -9.34 -18.42 -8.64
N PRO A 191 -9.14 -19.39 -9.55
CA PRO A 191 -9.51 -19.24 -10.96
C PRO A 191 -11.01 -19.00 -11.15
N ASP A 192 -11.83 -19.55 -10.26
CA ASP A 192 -13.29 -19.37 -10.24
C ASP A 192 -13.72 -17.91 -9.94
N LEU A 193 -12.86 -17.13 -9.29
CA LEU A 193 -13.14 -15.74 -8.89
C LEU A 193 -12.59 -14.71 -9.89
N VAL A 194 -11.77 -15.11 -10.86
CA VAL A 194 -11.11 -14.21 -11.83
C VAL A 194 -12.09 -13.25 -12.52
N PRO A 195 -13.24 -13.70 -13.05
CA PRO A 195 -14.22 -12.78 -13.65
C PRO A 195 -14.65 -11.64 -12.70
N ALA A 196 -14.88 -11.95 -11.42
CA ALA A 196 -15.31 -10.99 -10.43
C ALA A 196 -14.17 -10.05 -9.98
N MET A 197 -12.95 -10.59 -9.83
CA MET A 197 -11.74 -9.83 -9.53
C MET A 197 -11.43 -8.80 -10.61
N VAL A 198 -11.45 -9.22 -11.88
CA VAL A 198 -11.24 -8.34 -13.04
C VAL A 198 -12.31 -7.26 -13.09
N LYS A 199 -13.59 -7.62 -12.97
CA LYS A 199 -14.70 -6.66 -12.96
C LYS A 199 -14.57 -5.60 -11.86
N ALA A 200 -14.20 -6.01 -10.64
CA ALA A 200 -14.04 -5.09 -9.52
C ALA A 200 -12.85 -4.13 -9.69
N SER A 201 -11.87 -4.48 -10.52
CA SER A 201 -10.56 -3.82 -10.56
C SER A 201 -10.26 -3.10 -11.87
N PHE A 202 -11.09 -3.32 -12.90
CA PHE A 202 -10.87 -2.81 -14.25
C PHE A 202 -10.67 -1.29 -14.30
N LYS A 203 -11.50 -0.53 -13.56
CA LYS A 203 -11.38 0.93 -13.48
C LYS A 203 -10.04 1.37 -12.88
N ASN A 204 -9.56 0.67 -11.85
CA ASN A 204 -8.28 0.99 -11.21
C ASN A 204 -7.10 0.70 -12.14
N ALA A 205 -7.13 -0.43 -12.84
CA ALA A 205 -6.10 -0.77 -13.83
C ALA A 205 -6.04 0.27 -14.97
N ALA A 206 -7.20 0.66 -15.51
CA ALA A 206 -7.30 1.61 -16.60
C ALA A 206 -6.74 3.00 -16.27
N LEU A 207 -6.82 3.42 -15.00
CA LEU A 207 -6.35 4.73 -14.56
C LEU A 207 -4.84 4.78 -14.30
N HIS A 208 -4.19 3.66 -14.01
CA HIS A 208 -2.85 3.68 -13.41
C HIS A 208 -1.80 2.84 -14.13
N HIS A 209 -2.14 1.71 -14.76
CA HIS A 209 -1.15 0.79 -15.31
C HIS A 209 -1.60 0.12 -16.63
N PRO A 210 -1.09 0.59 -17.79
CA PRO A 210 -1.45 0.02 -19.10
C PRO A 210 -1.17 -1.48 -19.22
N VAL A 211 -0.06 -1.97 -18.66
CA VAL A 211 0.28 -3.40 -18.69
C VAL A 211 -0.73 -4.24 -17.90
N VAL A 212 -1.17 -3.75 -16.74
CA VAL A 212 -2.23 -4.41 -15.95
C VAL A 212 -3.55 -4.39 -16.70
N LEU A 213 -3.87 -3.29 -17.37
CA LEU A 213 -5.08 -3.19 -18.18
C LEU A 213 -5.09 -4.22 -19.31
N GLU A 214 -3.98 -4.38 -20.04
CA GLU A 214 -3.90 -5.39 -21.10
C GLU A 214 -4.01 -6.81 -20.55
N HIS A 215 -3.31 -7.13 -19.45
CA HIS A 215 -3.45 -8.39 -18.73
C HIS A 215 -4.93 -8.68 -18.36
N MET A 216 -5.64 -7.70 -17.81
CA MET A 216 -7.06 -7.85 -17.48
C MET A 216 -7.97 -8.01 -18.70
N LYS A 217 -7.66 -7.35 -19.84
CA LYS A 217 -8.39 -7.53 -21.09
C LYS A 217 -8.25 -8.94 -21.63
N GLU A 218 -7.04 -9.50 -21.59
CA GLU A 218 -6.77 -10.89 -22.00
C GLU A 218 -7.61 -11.88 -21.17
N LEU A 219 -7.66 -11.70 -19.85
CA LEU A 219 -8.47 -12.54 -18.96
C LEU A 219 -9.98 -12.38 -19.19
N ALA A 220 -10.43 -11.20 -19.63
CA ALA A 220 -11.83 -10.92 -19.89
C ALA A 220 -12.28 -11.28 -21.32
N ALA A 221 -11.36 -11.51 -22.26
CA ALA A 221 -11.68 -11.86 -23.65
C ALA A 221 -12.56 -13.12 -23.78
N PRO A 222 -12.35 -14.22 -23.02
CA PRO A 222 -13.23 -15.39 -23.04
C PRO A 222 -14.62 -15.13 -22.43
N LEU A 223 -14.79 -14.05 -21.66
CA LEU A 223 -16.01 -13.70 -20.93
C LEU A 223 -16.91 -12.73 -21.71
N GLN A 224 -16.44 -12.22 -22.85
CA GLN A 224 -17.22 -11.41 -23.77
C GLN A 224 -18.27 -12.27 -24.50
N THR A 225 -19.42 -12.46 -23.86
CA THR A 225 -20.66 -12.68 -24.62
C THR A 225 -21.16 -11.33 -25.16
N PRO A 226 -21.94 -11.28 -26.26
CA PRO A 226 -22.27 -10.04 -26.96
C PRO A 226 -22.99 -8.97 -26.13
N ASN A 227 -23.43 -9.27 -24.90
CA ASN A 227 -24.11 -8.33 -24.03
C ASN A 227 -23.45 -8.28 -22.64
N HIS A 228 -22.85 -7.13 -22.30
CA HIS A 228 -22.72 -6.56 -20.95
C HIS A 228 -21.44 -6.80 -20.09
N PHE A 229 -20.29 -7.22 -20.64
CA PHE A 229 -19.11 -7.40 -19.77
C PHE A 229 -18.33 -6.10 -19.45
N PHE A 230 -18.38 -5.08 -20.30
CA PHE A 230 -17.68 -3.81 -20.08
C PHE A 230 -18.65 -2.63 -20.00
N PRO A 231 -18.45 -1.66 -19.10
CA PRO A 231 -18.98 -0.32 -19.31
C PRO A 231 -18.49 0.16 -20.68
N ARG A 232 -19.36 0.80 -21.48
CA ARG A 232 -18.92 1.51 -22.70
C ARG A 232 -17.69 2.33 -22.34
N GLU A 233 -16.70 2.29 -23.22
CA GLU A 233 -15.48 3.10 -23.13
C GLU A 233 -15.84 4.47 -22.58
N VAL A 234 -15.05 4.94 -21.60
CA VAL A 234 -15.21 6.29 -21.05
C VAL A 234 -15.13 7.24 -22.24
N GLU A 235 -16.30 7.68 -22.72
CA GLU A 235 -16.41 8.73 -23.72
C GLU A 235 -15.61 9.90 -23.15
N LYS A 236 -14.58 10.31 -23.89
CA LYS A 236 -13.88 11.56 -23.59
C LYS A 236 -14.95 12.63 -23.42
N PRO A 237 -14.89 13.49 -22.39
CA PRO A 237 -15.80 14.61 -22.33
C PRO A 237 -15.63 15.37 -23.65
N ASP A 238 -16.74 15.59 -24.35
CA ASP A 238 -16.77 16.48 -25.50
C ASP A 238 -16.04 17.77 -25.10
N GLU A 239 -15.07 18.17 -25.92
CA GLU A 239 -14.49 19.50 -25.86
C GLU A 239 -15.60 20.50 -26.19
N GLU A 240 -16.47 20.80 -25.21
CA GLU A 240 -17.26 22.02 -25.23
C GLU A 240 -16.27 23.16 -25.15
N VAL A 241 -16.03 23.73 -26.33
CA VAL A 241 -15.37 25.00 -26.54
C VAL A 241 -16.04 26.05 -25.65
N TYR A 242 -15.47 26.28 -24.47
CA TYR A 242 -15.75 27.46 -23.66
C TYR A 242 -15.27 28.69 -24.42
N LEU A 243 -16.13 29.23 -25.29
CA LEU A 243 -16.01 30.59 -25.78
C LEU A 243 -16.24 31.53 -24.58
N ALA A 244 -15.15 32.13 -24.10
CA ALA A 244 -15.20 33.19 -23.12
C ALA A 244 -16.12 34.34 -23.61
N PRO A 245 -17.01 34.89 -22.78
CA PRO A 245 -17.78 36.07 -23.15
C PRO A 245 -16.84 37.25 -23.34
N GLN A 246 -16.83 37.81 -24.56
CA GLN A 246 -16.21 39.10 -24.84
C GLN A 246 -16.89 40.18 -23.98
N LEU A 247 -16.16 40.73 -23.02
CA LEU A 247 -16.55 41.94 -22.30
C LEU A 247 -16.56 43.11 -23.29
N THR A 248 -17.73 43.45 -23.81
CA THR A 248 -17.94 44.72 -24.51
C THR A 248 -17.94 45.85 -23.48
N VAL A 249 -16.85 46.61 -23.46
CA VAL A 249 -16.75 47.90 -22.77
C VAL A 249 -17.57 48.91 -23.59
N ASN A 250 -18.78 49.22 -23.13
CA ASN A 250 -19.53 50.37 -23.63
C ASN A 250 -19.16 51.60 -22.79
N ASN A 251 -18.23 52.39 -23.32
CA ASN A 251 -18.11 53.80 -22.98
C ASN A 251 -19.13 54.59 -23.81
N ALA A 252 -20.07 55.27 -23.16
CA ALA A 252 -20.72 56.46 -23.71
C ALA A 252 -21.35 57.30 -22.59
N SER A 253 -20.72 58.46 -22.38
CA SER A 253 -21.26 59.77 -21.98
C SER A 253 -22.05 59.92 -20.68
#